data_AF-A0A830E5D1-F1
#
_entry.id   AF-A0A830E5D1-F1
#
_cell.length_a   1.000
_cell.length_b   1.000
_cell.length_c   1.000
_cell.angle_alpha   90.00
_cell.angle_beta   90.00
_cell.angle_gamma   90.00
#
_symmetry.space_group_name_H-M   'P 1'
#
loop_
_entity.id
_entity.type
_entity.pdbx_description
1 polymer ?
#
loop_
_entity_poly.entity_id
_entity_poly.type
_entity_poly.pdbx_seq_one_letter_code
_entity_poly.pdbx_strand_id
1 'polypeptide(L)'
;MADSRDGEDEPAYVSRWKDATTGFDRVRSVSSSLSEPRTAGWIADEAHVSEPTTRNHLERLVDLGVLVTDESARGKTYYPDPVYTRLTAIQELVAENSEVDLTQQATAIHADIESWKAAYDVESPRSLRASVTDDISVEDAQQRLHIAADWESAQYQLSLLRDAIEHYETYTARPPASA
;
A
#
# COMPACT_ATOMS: atom_id res chain seq x y z
N MET A 1 -3.46 -26.88 -42.63
CA MET A 1 -2.22 -27.03 -41.82
C MET A 1 -1.62 -25.65 -41.67
N ALA A 2 -1.25 -25.28 -40.43
CA ALA A 2 -0.94 -23.94 -39.91
C ALA A 2 -2.19 -23.01 -39.88
N ASP A 3 -2.56 -22.33 -38.80
CA ASP A 3 -1.75 -21.65 -37.79
C ASP A 3 -2.44 -21.80 -36.41
N SER A 4 -1.83 -22.55 -35.49
CA SER A 4 -2.18 -22.51 -34.06
C SER A 4 -1.09 -21.70 -33.39
N ARG A 5 -1.35 -20.41 -33.20
CA ARG A 5 -0.53 -19.54 -32.38
C ARG A 5 -1.23 -19.24 -31.06
N ASP A 6 -0.43 -19.38 -30.02
CA ASP A 6 -0.55 -18.76 -28.70
C ASP A 6 -1.53 -19.39 -27.72
N GLY A 7 -1.27 -20.65 -27.38
CA GLY A 7 -1.31 -21.03 -25.97
C GLY A 7 0.03 -20.65 -25.36
N GLU A 8 0.18 -19.41 -24.89
CA GLU A 8 1.28 -19.10 -23.98
C GLU A 8 1.13 -20.01 -22.76
N ASP A 9 2.09 -20.90 -22.55
CA ASP A 9 2.16 -21.71 -21.34
C ASP A 9 2.07 -20.78 -20.13
N GLU A 10 1.01 -20.93 -19.34
CA GLU A 10 0.81 -20.14 -18.14
C GLU A 10 2.09 -20.16 -17.30
N PRO A 11 2.65 -18.99 -16.92
CA PRO A 11 3.91 -18.95 -16.21
C PRO A 11 3.86 -19.81 -14.96
N ALA A 12 4.92 -20.57 -14.70
CA ALA A 12 4.95 -21.52 -13.57
C ALA A 12 4.67 -20.86 -12.19
N TYR A 13 4.92 -19.55 -12.06
CA TYR A 13 4.58 -18.81 -10.84
C TYR A 13 3.06 -18.64 -10.66
N VAL A 14 2.31 -18.44 -11.75
CA VAL A 14 0.84 -18.29 -11.73
C VAL A 14 0.19 -19.61 -11.31
N SER A 15 0.60 -20.72 -11.91
CA SER A 15 0.06 -22.04 -11.55
C SER A 15 0.34 -22.38 -10.09
N ARG A 16 1.58 -22.16 -9.60
CA ARG A 16 1.91 -22.36 -8.18
C ARG A 16 1.08 -21.47 -7.24
N TRP A 17 0.86 -20.22 -7.64
CA TRP A 17 0.06 -19.30 -6.84
C TRP A 17 -1.41 -19.74 -6.78
N LYS A 18 -1.98 -20.18 -7.91
CA LYS A 18 -3.33 -20.75 -7.97
C LYS A 18 -3.50 -21.99 -7.10
N ASP A 19 -2.49 -22.86 -7.05
CA ASP A 19 -2.51 -24.07 -6.22
C ASP A 19 -2.41 -23.74 -4.72
N ALA A 20 -1.69 -22.67 -4.37
CA ALA A 20 -1.46 -22.26 -2.98
C ALA A 20 -2.57 -21.37 -2.39
N THR A 21 -3.50 -20.86 -3.20
CA THR A 21 -4.45 -19.83 -2.78
C THR A 21 -5.87 -20.08 -3.28
N THR A 22 -6.87 -19.58 -2.57
CA THR A 22 -8.24 -19.55 -3.10
C THR A 22 -8.45 -18.38 -4.06
N GLY A 23 -9.52 -18.42 -4.88
CA GLY A 23 -9.88 -17.28 -5.72
C GLY A 23 -10.14 -16.00 -4.91
N PHE A 24 -10.73 -16.14 -3.72
CA PHE A 24 -10.92 -15.02 -2.80
C PHE A 24 -9.58 -14.43 -2.35
N ASP A 25 -8.62 -15.27 -1.95
CA ASP A 25 -7.31 -14.80 -1.48
C ASP A 25 -6.57 -14.02 -2.56
N ARG A 26 -6.64 -14.48 -3.82
CA ARG A 26 -6.05 -13.76 -4.96
C ARG A 26 -6.73 -12.43 -5.24
N VAL A 27 -8.07 -12.40 -5.27
CA VAL A 27 -8.81 -11.14 -5.46
C VAL A 27 -8.50 -10.15 -4.35
N ARG A 28 -8.47 -10.59 -3.09
CA ARG A 28 -8.09 -9.75 -1.95
C ARG A 28 -6.65 -9.24 -2.10
N SER A 29 -5.69 -10.12 -2.39
CA SER A 29 -4.28 -9.75 -2.56
C SER A 29 -4.07 -8.71 -3.67
N VAL A 30 -4.70 -8.89 -4.84
CA VAL A 30 -4.62 -7.95 -5.96
C VAL A 30 -5.30 -6.62 -5.60
N SER A 31 -6.54 -6.66 -5.08
CA SER A 31 -7.29 -5.43 -4.80
C SER A 31 -6.68 -4.62 -3.66
N SER A 32 -6.10 -5.25 -2.63
CA SER A 32 -5.45 -4.56 -1.51
C SER A 32 -4.09 -3.93 -1.87
N SER A 33 -3.48 -4.30 -3.00
CA SER A 33 -2.18 -3.77 -3.45
C SER A 33 -2.28 -2.66 -4.50
N LEU A 34 -3.51 -2.26 -4.86
CA LEU A 34 -3.74 -1.22 -5.86
C LEU A 34 -3.26 0.15 -5.38
N SER A 35 -2.43 0.79 -6.20
CA SER A 35 -2.02 2.20 -6.02
C SER A 35 -3.00 3.20 -6.64
N GLU A 36 -3.90 2.73 -7.51
CA GLU A 36 -4.95 3.54 -8.13
C GLU A 36 -6.23 2.72 -8.36
N PRO A 37 -7.41 3.36 -8.45
CA PRO A 37 -8.68 2.64 -8.64
C PRO A 37 -8.71 1.78 -9.91
N ARG A 38 -9.23 0.55 -9.79
CA ARG A 38 -9.32 -0.42 -10.89
C ARG A 38 -10.70 -1.04 -11.03
N THR A 39 -11.06 -1.39 -12.27
CA THR A 39 -12.31 -2.08 -12.58
C THR A 39 -12.28 -3.55 -12.14
N ALA A 40 -13.44 -4.16 -11.92
CA ALA A 40 -13.54 -5.59 -11.62
C ALA A 40 -12.90 -6.49 -12.70
N GLY A 41 -13.02 -6.14 -13.99
CA GLY A 41 -12.38 -6.87 -15.09
C GLY A 41 -10.87 -6.92 -14.96
N TRP A 42 -10.24 -5.76 -14.80
CA TRP A 42 -8.79 -5.68 -14.56
C TRP A 42 -8.35 -6.54 -13.36
N ILE A 43 -9.07 -6.44 -12.24
CA ILE A 43 -8.75 -7.23 -11.03
C ILE A 43 -8.94 -8.73 -11.28
N ALA A 44 -9.93 -9.11 -12.09
CA ALA A 44 -10.22 -10.51 -12.42
C ALA A 44 -9.09 -11.14 -13.24
N ASP A 45 -8.56 -10.38 -14.20
CA ASP A 45 -7.43 -10.80 -15.04
C ASP A 45 -6.17 -11.03 -14.18
N GLU A 46 -5.82 -10.04 -13.35
CA GLU A 46 -4.64 -10.11 -12.45
C GLU A 46 -4.77 -11.19 -11.37
N ALA A 47 -5.99 -11.41 -10.83
CA ALA A 47 -6.23 -12.45 -9.83
C ALA A 47 -6.39 -13.85 -10.45
N HIS A 48 -6.48 -13.94 -11.78
CA HIS A 48 -6.85 -15.14 -12.53
C HIS A 48 -8.11 -15.82 -11.97
N VAL A 49 -9.17 -15.02 -11.82
CA VAL A 49 -10.50 -15.43 -11.36
C VAL A 49 -11.52 -14.89 -12.36
N SER A 50 -12.63 -15.60 -12.62
CA SER A 50 -13.63 -15.11 -13.55
C SER A 50 -14.25 -13.80 -13.07
N GLU A 51 -14.47 -12.84 -13.99
CA GLU A 51 -14.99 -11.52 -13.63
C GLU A 51 -16.29 -11.54 -12.80
N PRO A 52 -17.29 -12.40 -13.07
CA PRO A 52 -18.47 -12.49 -12.20
C PRO A 52 -18.14 -12.91 -10.76
N THR A 53 -17.20 -13.85 -10.59
CA THR A 53 -16.75 -14.29 -9.27
C THR A 53 -15.96 -13.19 -8.56
N THR A 54 -15.10 -12.49 -9.30
CA THR A 54 -14.36 -11.33 -8.80
C THR A 54 -15.28 -10.23 -8.32
N ARG A 55 -16.35 -9.88 -9.06
CA ARG A 55 -17.34 -8.88 -8.62
C ARG A 55 -17.97 -9.26 -7.27
N ASN A 56 -18.41 -10.51 -7.11
CA ASN A 56 -18.97 -10.99 -5.83
C ASN A 56 -17.98 -10.86 -4.67
N HIS A 57 -16.70 -11.17 -4.89
CA HIS A 57 -15.66 -11.02 -3.88
C HIS A 57 -15.37 -9.55 -3.56
N LEU A 58 -15.31 -8.69 -4.57
CA LEU A 58 -15.08 -7.26 -4.39
C LEU A 58 -16.23 -6.59 -3.63
N GLU A 59 -17.47 -6.93 -3.93
CA GLU A 59 -18.64 -6.44 -3.18
C GLU A 59 -18.57 -6.86 -1.71
N ARG A 60 -18.23 -8.13 -1.44
CA ARG A 60 -18.00 -8.59 -0.06
C ARG A 60 -16.87 -7.83 0.63
N LEU A 61 -15.79 -7.51 -0.06
CA LEU A 61 -14.68 -6.75 0.51
C LEU A 61 -15.08 -5.30 0.81
N VAL A 62 -15.97 -4.71 0.01
CA VAL A 62 -16.58 -3.40 0.29
C VAL A 62 -17.48 -3.47 1.51
N ASP A 63 -18.33 -4.49 1.63
CA ASP A 63 -19.20 -4.69 2.80
C ASP A 63 -18.40 -4.87 4.09
N LEU A 64 -17.20 -5.47 4.00
CA LEU A 64 -16.26 -5.64 5.11
C LEU A 64 -15.42 -4.37 5.39
N GLY A 65 -15.59 -3.30 4.62
CA GLY A 65 -14.82 -2.06 4.75
C GLY A 65 -13.35 -2.19 4.33
N VAL A 66 -12.96 -3.26 3.63
CA VAL A 66 -11.59 -3.47 3.14
C VAL A 66 -11.33 -2.63 1.89
N LEU A 67 -12.35 -2.49 1.05
CA LEU A 67 -12.31 -1.72 -0.17
C LEU A 67 -13.39 -0.65 -0.16
N VAL A 68 -13.18 0.38 -0.97
CA VAL A 68 -14.17 1.38 -1.31
C VAL A 68 -14.33 1.44 -2.81
N THR A 69 -15.44 2.03 -3.25
CA THR A 69 -15.79 2.11 -4.67
C THR A 69 -15.85 3.56 -5.11
N ASP A 70 -15.36 3.82 -6.32
CA ASP A 70 -15.58 5.08 -7.03
C ASP A 70 -16.41 4.82 -8.28
N GLU A 71 -17.40 5.67 -8.52
CA GLU A 71 -18.29 5.60 -9.68
C GLU A 71 -17.99 6.76 -10.62
N SER A 72 -17.55 6.41 -11.83
CA SER A 72 -17.28 7.37 -12.89
C SER A 72 -18.09 7.05 -14.14
N ALA A 73 -18.05 7.95 -15.14
CA ALA A 73 -18.63 7.71 -16.46
C ALA A 73 -18.02 6.46 -17.17
N ARG A 74 -16.85 5.99 -16.72
CA ARG A 74 -16.17 4.80 -17.26
C ARG A 74 -16.52 3.51 -16.51
N GLY A 75 -17.38 3.59 -15.50
CA GLY A 75 -17.84 2.45 -14.70
C GLY A 75 -17.34 2.49 -13.25
N LYS A 76 -17.71 1.44 -12.51
CA LYS A 76 -17.38 1.23 -11.09
C LYS A 76 -15.95 0.71 -10.94
N THR A 77 -15.16 1.40 -10.14
CA THR A 77 -13.79 1.00 -9.77
C THR A 77 -13.67 0.76 -8.27
N TYR A 78 -12.66 -0.01 -7.88
CA TYR A 78 -12.39 -0.44 -6.52
C TYR A 78 -10.96 -0.04 -6.16
N TYR A 79 -10.76 0.34 -4.89
CA TYR A 79 -9.45 0.63 -4.32
C TYR A 79 -9.45 0.34 -2.80
N PRO A 80 -8.27 0.12 -2.18
CA PRO A 80 -8.15 -0.09 -0.75
C PRO A 80 -8.77 1.05 0.05
N ASP A 81 -9.55 0.72 1.07
CA ASP A 81 -10.04 1.73 2.00
C ASP A 81 -8.85 2.31 2.81
N PRO A 82 -8.62 3.64 2.76
CA PRO A 82 -7.47 4.25 3.43
C PRO A 82 -7.49 4.07 4.95
N VAL A 83 -8.67 4.01 5.57
CA VAL A 83 -8.81 3.82 7.03
C VAL A 83 -8.47 2.38 7.38
N TYR A 84 -9.00 1.41 6.65
CA TYR A 84 -8.68 -0.01 6.82
C TYR A 84 -7.19 -0.27 6.68
N THR A 85 -6.58 0.17 5.57
CA THR A 85 -5.15 -0.01 5.31
C THR A 85 -4.30 0.58 6.42
N ARG A 86 -4.66 1.77 6.92
CA ARG A 86 -3.94 2.43 8.00
C ARG A 86 -4.05 1.67 9.32
N LEU A 87 -5.24 1.21 9.69
CA LEU A 87 -5.46 0.46 10.93
C LEU A 87 -4.77 -0.92 10.89
N THR A 88 -4.77 -1.60 9.75
CA THR A 88 -4.01 -2.85 9.59
C THR A 88 -2.51 -2.63 9.76
N ALA A 89 -1.94 -1.58 9.16
CA ALA A 89 -0.53 -1.26 9.34
C ALA A 89 -0.17 -0.95 10.81
N ILE A 90 -1.03 -0.22 11.53
CA ILE A 90 -0.83 0.03 12.97
C ILE A 90 -0.94 -1.26 13.78
N GLN A 91 -1.89 -2.13 13.46
CA GLN A 91 -2.05 -3.42 14.11
C GLN A 91 -0.79 -4.28 13.96
N GLU A 92 -0.21 -4.34 12.75
CA GLU A 92 1.04 -5.06 12.48
C GLU A 92 2.21 -4.45 13.28
N LEU A 93 2.35 -3.13 13.28
CA LEU A 93 3.38 -2.43 14.07
C LEU A 93 3.31 -2.81 15.55
N VAL A 94 2.12 -2.74 16.16
CA VAL A 94 1.94 -3.04 17.58
C VAL A 94 2.07 -4.53 17.89
N ALA A 95 1.70 -5.42 16.96
CA ALA A 95 1.82 -6.86 17.15
C ALA A 95 3.28 -7.33 17.17
N GLU A 96 4.16 -6.66 16.43
CA GLU A 96 5.55 -7.09 16.22
C GLU A 96 6.58 -6.31 17.04
N ASN A 97 6.20 -5.19 17.66
CA ASN A 97 7.14 -4.27 18.28
C ASN A 97 6.70 -3.86 19.69
N SER A 98 7.67 -3.65 20.59
CA SER A 98 7.41 -2.98 21.85
C SER A 98 7.28 -1.46 21.66
N GLU A 99 6.69 -0.75 22.64
CA GLU A 99 6.63 0.72 22.63
C GLU A 99 8.03 1.37 22.51
N VAL A 100 9.05 0.73 23.09
CA VAL A 100 10.44 1.17 22.99
C VAL A 100 10.97 1.02 21.57
N ASP A 101 10.70 -0.12 20.91
CA ASP A 101 11.12 -0.37 19.53
C ASP A 101 10.45 0.61 18.56
N LEU A 102 9.16 0.88 18.75
CA LEU A 102 8.41 1.86 17.95
C LEU A 102 9.02 3.27 18.10
N THR A 103 9.37 3.67 19.33
CA THR A 103 10.00 4.97 19.60
C THR A 103 11.39 5.08 18.97
N GLN A 104 12.17 4.00 18.98
CA GLN A 104 13.48 3.95 18.32
C GLN A 104 13.34 4.08 16.80
N GLN A 105 12.41 3.35 16.18
CA GLN A 105 12.11 3.47 14.75
C GLN A 105 11.67 4.89 14.37
N ALA A 106 10.79 5.50 15.18
CA ALA A 106 10.34 6.86 14.95
C ALA A 106 11.50 7.88 15.00
N THR A 107 12.44 7.67 15.94
CA THR A 107 13.62 8.52 16.07
C THR A 107 14.57 8.38 14.88
N ALA A 108 14.77 7.15 14.38
CA ALA A 108 15.61 6.91 13.21
C ALA A 108 15.03 7.59 11.95
N ILE A 109 13.74 7.41 11.69
CA ILE A 109 13.06 8.05 10.55
C ILE A 109 13.11 9.57 10.66
N HIS A 110 12.94 10.12 11.87
CA HIS A 110 13.09 11.55 12.08
C HIS A 110 14.50 12.04 11.74
N ALA A 111 15.54 11.29 12.09
CA ALA A 111 16.92 11.63 11.73
C ALA A 111 17.14 11.62 10.21
N ASP A 112 16.57 10.65 9.49
CA ASP A 112 16.64 10.60 8.02
C ASP A 112 15.98 11.84 7.39
N ILE A 113 14.80 12.23 7.89
CA ILE A 113 14.09 13.43 7.45
C ILE A 113 14.94 14.70 7.65
N GLU A 114 15.53 14.88 8.83
CA GLU A 114 16.39 16.02 9.11
C GLU A 114 17.66 16.01 8.26
N SER A 115 18.19 14.83 7.92
CA SER A 115 19.32 14.70 7.01
C SER A 115 18.98 15.17 5.60
N TRP A 116 17.79 14.85 5.07
CA TRP A 116 17.35 15.31 3.75
C TRP A 116 17.09 16.82 3.74
N LYS A 117 16.47 17.37 4.80
CA LYS A 117 16.31 18.81 4.94
C LYS A 117 17.64 19.55 4.85
N ALA A 118 18.62 19.10 5.64
CA ALA A 118 19.94 19.73 5.68
C ALA A 118 20.72 19.54 4.37
N ALA A 119 20.63 18.36 3.75
CA ALA A 119 21.36 18.06 2.51
C ALA A 119 20.88 18.89 1.31
N TYR A 120 19.58 19.18 1.24
CA TYR A 120 18.97 19.90 0.12
C TYR A 120 18.53 21.33 0.44
N ASP A 121 18.71 21.79 1.69
CA ASP A 121 18.31 23.11 2.19
C ASP A 121 16.83 23.43 1.91
N VAL A 122 15.95 22.47 2.23
CA VAL A 122 14.50 22.59 2.02
C VAL A 122 13.72 22.00 3.18
N GLU A 123 12.54 22.55 3.46
CA GLU A 123 11.71 22.13 4.60
C GLU A 123 10.65 21.07 4.26
N SER A 124 10.49 20.69 2.99
CA SER A 124 9.47 19.71 2.60
C SER A 124 9.82 18.93 1.33
N PRO A 125 9.25 17.70 1.16
CA PRO A 125 9.34 16.96 -0.09
C PRO A 125 8.83 17.75 -1.29
N ARG A 126 7.78 18.57 -1.10
CA ARG A 126 7.23 19.44 -2.16
C ARG A 126 8.24 20.50 -2.60
N SER A 127 8.93 21.14 -1.66
CA SER A 127 10.01 22.09 -1.95
C SER A 127 11.16 21.41 -2.69
N LEU A 128 11.53 20.19 -2.27
CA LEU A 128 12.54 19.39 -2.97
C LEU A 128 12.14 19.10 -4.42
N ARG A 129 10.88 18.73 -4.68
CA ARG A 129 10.38 18.57 -6.06
C ARG A 129 10.38 19.87 -6.86
N ALA A 130 10.05 21.00 -6.23
CA ALA A 130 10.08 22.28 -6.92
C ALA A 130 11.50 22.65 -7.38
N SER A 131 12.51 22.28 -6.61
CA SER A 131 13.92 22.56 -6.91
C SER A 131 14.45 21.85 -8.16
N VAL A 132 13.69 20.93 -8.79
CA VAL A 132 14.11 20.32 -10.07
C VAL A 132 14.08 21.30 -11.25
N THR A 133 13.44 22.46 -11.07
CA THR A 133 13.41 23.53 -12.08
C THR A 133 14.63 24.46 -12.01
N ASP A 134 15.51 24.24 -11.05
CA ASP A 134 16.77 24.99 -10.93
C ASP A 134 17.74 24.59 -12.06
N ASP A 135 18.83 25.36 -12.21
CA ASP A 135 19.90 25.03 -13.17
C ASP A 135 20.75 23.86 -12.66
N ILE A 136 20.23 22.65 -12.81
CA ILE A 136 20.84 21.38 -12.37
C ILE A 136 20.84 20.34 -13.50
N SER A 137 21.61 19.27 -13.31
CA SER A 137 21.62 18.14 -14.25
C SER A 137 20.30 17.36 -14.21
N VAL A 138 20.01 16.61 -15.28
CA VAL A 138 18.84 15.72 -15.34
C VAL A 138 18.97 14.61 -14.30
N GLU A 139 20.18 14.13 -14.07
CA GLU A 139 20.51 13.12 -13.06
C GLU A 139 20.20 13.63 -11.64
N ASP A 140 20.60 14.86 -11.32
CA ASP A 140 20.29 15.48 -10.02
C ASP A 140 18.79 15.72 -9.87
N ALA A 141 18.10 16.15 -10.92
CA ALA A 141 16.64 16.32 -10.91
C ALA A 141 15.92 15.00 -10.61
N GLN A 142 16.34 13.89 -11.24
CA GLN A 142 15.79 12.56 -10.97
C GLN A 142 16.07 12.10 -9.54
N GLN A 143 17.29 12.32 -9.03
CA GLN A 143 17.64 11.99 -7.65
C GLN A 143 16.78 12.76 -6.65
N ARG A 144 16.54 14.06 -6.88
CA ARG A 144 15.67 14.89 -6.02
C ARG A 144 14.23 14.39 -6.01
N LEU A 145 13.70 13.94 -7.15
CA LEU A 145 12.35 13.35 -7.21
C LEU A 145 12.27 12.04 -6.42
N HIS A 146 13.30 11.19 -6.49
CA HIS A 146 13.35 9.95 -5.73
C HIS A 146 13.40 10.22 -4.23
N ILE A 147 14.32 11.07 -3.77
CA ILE A 147 14.41 11.45 -2.34
C ILE A 147 13.12 12.10 -1.85
N ALA A 148 12.46 12.92 -2.67
CA ALA A 148 11.16 13.48 -2.29
C ALA A 148 10.10 12.39 -2.08
N ALA A 149 10.09 11.33 -2.88
CA ALA A 149 9.17 10.21 -2.71
C ALA A 149 9.50 9.37 -1.46
N ASP A 150 10.80 9.12 -1.20
CA ASP A 150 11.25 8.43 0.02
C ASP A 150 10.88 9.23 1.27
N TRP A 151 11.04 10.55 1.20
CA TRP A 151 10.69 11.45 2.29
C TRP A 151 9.19 11.47 2.58
N GLU A 152 8.33 11.47 1.56
CA GLU A 152 6.89 11.32 1.78
C GLU A 152 6.53 9.99 2.43
N SER A 153 7.18 8.91 2.00
CA SER A 153 7.00 7.58 2.58
C SER A 153 7.44 7.55 4.06
N ALA A 154 8.58 8.18 4.37
CA ALA A 154 9.08 8.35 5.73
C ALA A 154 8.13 9.18 6.60
N GLN A 155 7.56 10.27 6.09
CA GLN A 155 6.56 11.07 6.81
C GLN A 155 5.30 10.26 7.10
N TYR A 156 4.83 9.47 6.14
CA TYR A 156 3.68 8.59 6.35
C TYR A 156 3.98 7.52 7.40
N GLN A 157 5.11 6.82 7.32
CA GLN A 157 5.51 5.83 8.33
C GLN A 157 5.65 6.45 9.73
N LEU A 158 6.21 7.65 9.83
CA LEU A 158 6.29 8.37 11.10
C LEU A 158 4.90 8.69 11.66
N SER A 159 3.91 8.98 10.80
CA SER A 159 2.52 9.17 11.24
C SER A 159 1.90 7.88 11.80
N LEU A 160 2.21 6.71 11.23
CA LEU A 160 1.75 5.42 11.75
C LEU A 160 2.38 5.11 13.11
N LEU A 161 3.70 5.31 13.23
CA LEU A 161 4.44 5.09 14.47
C LEU A 161 3.93 6.00 15.60
N ARG A 162 3.66 7.27 15.31
CA ARG A 162 3.08 8.20 16.29
C ARG A 162 1.75 7.69 16.84
N ASP A 163 0.83 7.29 15.97
CA ASP A 163 -0.46 6.76 16.40
C ASP A 163 -0.31 5.44 17.18
N ALA A 164 0.58 4.56 16.74
CA ALA A 164 0.86 3.30 17.41
C ALA A 164 1.43 3.52 18.82
N ILE A 165 2.32 4.50 19.00
CA ILE A 165 2.89 4.88 20.30
C ILE A 165 1.82 5.53 21.19
N GLU A 166 1.11 6.55 20.67
CA GLU A 166 0.10 7.30 21.45
C GLU A 166 -1.01 6.40 22.01
N HIS A 167 -1.37 5.36 21.26
CA HIS A 167 -2.46 4.44 21.62
C HIS A 167 -1.96 3.03 21.97
N TYR A 168 -0.67 2.86 22.25
CA TYR A 168 -0.05 1.54 22.42
C TYR A 168 -0.76 0.71 23.51
N GLU A 169 -1.03 1.31 24.68
CA GLU A 169 -1.76 0.63 25.75
C GLU A 169 -3.17 0.23 25.33
N THR A 170 -3.85 1.06 24.55
CA THR A 170 -5.22 0.77 24.07
C THR A 170 -5.23 -0.40 23.09
N TYR A 171 -4.25 -0.47 22.19
CA TYR A 171 -4.14 -1.53 21.18
C TYR A 171 -3.62 -2.86 21.75
N THR A 172 -2.83 -2.82 22.81
CA THR A 172 -2.28 -4.02 23.47
C THR A 172 -3.12 -4.50 24.65
N ALA A 173 -4.04 -3.68 25.16
CA ALA A 173 -4.93 -4.06 26.25
C ALA A 173 -5.74 -5.31 25.89
N ARG A 174 -5.59 -6.37 26.69
CA ARG A 174 -6.46 -7.53 26.59
C ARG A 174 -7.84 -7.17 27.16
N PRO A 175 -8.95 -7.51 26.48
CA PRO A 175 -10.27 -7.38 27.06
C PRO A 175 -10.31 -8.08 28.43
N PRO A 176 -10.95 -7.50 29.46
CA PRO A 176 -11.07 -8.17 30.75
C PRO A 176 -11.72 -9.54 30.55
N ALA A 177 -11.15 -10.57 31.17
CA ALA A 177 -11.77 -11.90 31.15
C ALA A 177 -13.19 -11.76 31.72
N SER A 178 -14.20 -12.07 30.91
CA SER A 178 -15.58 -12.12 31.39
C SER A 178 -15.67 -13.14 32.53
N ALA A 179 -16.03 -12.68 33.73
CA ALA A 179 -16.29 -13.51 34.89
C ALA A 179 -17.66 -14.19 34.80
#